data_AF-A0A8T2V169-F1
#
_entry.id   AF-A0A8T2V169-F1
#
_cell.length_a   1.000
_cell.length_b   1.000
_cell.length_c   1.000
_cell.angle_alpha   90.00
_cell.angle_beta   90.00
_cell.angle_gamma   90.00
#
_symmetry.space_group_name_H-M   'P 1'
#
loop_
_entity.id
_entity.type
_entity.pdbx_description
1 polymer ?
#
loop_
_entity_poly.entity_id
_entity_poly.type
_entity_poly.pdbx_seq_one_letter_code
_entity_poly.pdbx_strand_id
1 'polypeptide(L)'
;MEVDHPTSKMRCLSFLSFFVAITVLARVQAAPLQIPDLTQCEIASASAAAGTPLTLYFNCCLPIPSTPMVDFSFDKYQTVQEHIRRPAHTASEEYIAKINKAYKLMKALPDTDGRSFKAQANLHCSFCNGGYPQKGISGNIPVQVHFSWLFLPWHRWYLYFHERILGSLIGDPSFSLVYWNWDDQVSGGNKIPEMFTRVNTSIYDEKRNPNVQPPVVVPLAATTAYNQSESIVTNKNLNNMYQSIVTASTATLFMGGAFRAGTDLSNSTVINAPLGGGIENGVHNGIHYYTGDPRQELLQNMGNFATASRDPIFYAHHSNVDRLWNVWRFDMPDGERFDHTDPDFLNAEFVFYDENGQLVRVLAKDALDSQKLGIYYKKATSDDLWINYDPPAKTNVSAVPAAIASGVPYVGAGSTTTTDSAEYLGTFNIIPATGKNRNLVATVKYEIGDNLKRIGIQKQEEVVISLVVTKSNTTVTIEGLKIDYEDQ
;
A
#
# COMPACT_ATOMS: atom_id res chain seq x y z
N MET A 1 25.98 -42.86 -64.02
CA MET A 1 27.03 -42.51 -64.98
C MET A 1 27.31 -41.04 -64.81
N GLU A 2 28.60 -40.69 -64.69
CA GLU A 2 29.11 -39.32 -64.65
C GLU A 2 28.39 -38.38 -65.62
N VAL A 3 28.21 -37.13 -65.21
CA VAL A 3 28.39 -36.00 -66.12
C VAL A 3 29.08 -34.85 -65.36
N ASP A 4 30.36 -34.67 -65.71
CA ASP A 4 31.18 -33.45 -65.73
C ASP A 4 30.40 -32.14 -65.93
N HIS A 5 30.82 -30.91 -65.63
CA HIS A 5 32.05 -30.15 -65.29
C HIS A 5 31.52 -28.68 -65.11
N PRO A 6 32.31 -27.60 -64.97
CA PRO A 6 33.41 -27.31 -64.06
C PRO A 6 33.28 -25.94 -63.36
N THR A 7 34.18 -25.76 -62.40
CA THR A 7 34.69 -24.59 -61.67
C THR A 7 34.50 -23.16 -62.21
N SER A 8 34.14 -22.24 -61.30
CA SER A 8 34.77 -20.91 -61.21
C SER A 8 35.11 -20.59 -59.75
N LYS A 9 36.37 -20.21 -59.50
CA LYS A 9 36.91 -19.78 -58.20
C LYS A 9 36.62 -18.28 -58.01
N MET A 10 36.11 -17.88 -56.85
CA MET A 10 36.31 -16.52 -56.35
C MET A 10 36.70 -16.53 -54.87
N ARG A 11 37.72 -15.71 -54.59
CA ARG A 11 38.58 -15.70 -53.41
C ARG A 11 37.81 -15.25 -52.16
N CYS A 12 37.96 -16.00 -51.06
CA CYS A 12 37.54 -15.55 -49.73
C CYS A 12 38.64 -14.65 -49.16
N LEU A 13 38.41 -13.34 -49.13
CA LEU A 13 39.27 -12.38 -48.41
C LEU A 13 38.90 -12.43 -46.93
N SER A 14 39.88 -12.79 -46.10
CA SER A 14 39.83 -12.72 -44.66
C SER A 14 39.85 -11.26 -44.19
N PHE A 15 38.74 -10.77 -43.64
CA PHE A 15 38.73 -9.54 -42.84
C PHE A 15 38.64 -9.92 -41.37
N LEU A 16 39.77 -9.78 -40.66
CA LEU A 16 39.85 -9.91 -39.21
C LEU A 16 39.36 -8.59 -38.59
N SER A 17 38.07 -8.47 -38.34
CA SER A 17 37.52 -7.33 -37.57
C SER A 17 37.66 -7.62 -36.08
N PHE A 18 38.67 -7.01 -35.45
CA PHE A 18 38.78 -6.90 -34.00
C PHE A 18 37.59 -6.06 -33.49
N PHE A 19 36.55 -6.70 -32.98
CA PHE A 19 35.55 -6.02 -32.16
C PHE A 19 36.18 -5.74 -30.79
N VAL A 20 36.64 -4.51 -30.59
CA VAL A 20 36.85 -3.98 -29.24
C VAL A 20 35.47 -3.82 -28.62
N ALA A 21 35.11 -4.74 -27.72
CA ALA A 21 33.95 -4.58 -26.87
C ALA A 21 34.24 -3.42 -25.91
N ILE A 22 33.88 -2.19 -26.30
CA ILE A 22 33.76 -1.08 -25.38
C ILE A 22 32.56 -1.41 -24.50
N THR A 23 32.82 -2.05 -23.37
CA THR A 23 31.89 -2.08 -22.25
C THR A 23 31.80 -0.65 -21.75
N VAL A 24 30.82 0.10 -22.28
CA VAL A 24 30.35 1.30 -21.61
C VAL A 24 29.73 0.81 -20.32
N LEU A 25 30.51 0.80 -19.25
CA LEU A 25 30.01 0.81 -17.89
C LEU A 25 29.16 2.08 -17.77
N ALA A 26 27.89 1.98 -18.15
CA ALA A 26 26.89 2.96 -17.74
C ALA A 26 26.93 2.92 -16.22
N ARG A 27 27.55 3.94 -15.62
CA ARG A 27 27.40 4.19 -14.20
C ARG A 27 25.90 4.38 -14.00
N VAL A 28 25.24 3.38 -13.44
CA VAL A 28 23.86 3.53 -12.96
C VAL A 28 23.96 4.55 -11.85
N GLN A 29 23.67 5.81 -12.18
CA GLN A 29 23.66 6.89 -11.23
C GLN A 29 22.47 6.63 -10.31
N ALA A 30 22.74 6.49 -9.01
CA ALA A 30 21.69 6.38 -8.00
C ALA A 30 20.68 7.53 -8.17
N ALA A 31 19.40 7.19 -8.16
CA ALA A 31 18.29 8.09 -8.39
C ALA A 31 17.21 7.92 -7.30
N PRO A 32 17.54 8.04 -6.00
CA PRO A 32 16.53 8.03 -4.95
C PRO A 32 15.54 9.19 -5.13
N LEU A 33 14.31 9.01 -4.65
CA LEU A 33 13.39 10.14 -4.53
C LEU A 33 14.00 11.20 -3.61
N GLN A 34 13.90 12.47 -4.02
CA GLN A 34 14.38 13.62 -3.26
C GLN A 34 13.19 14.45 -2.79
N ILE A 35 13.33 15.14 -1.66
CA ILE A 35 12.28 16.05 -1.17
C ILE A 35 11.97 17.11 -2.25
N PRO A 36 10.70 17.31 -2.62
CA PRO A 36 10.32 18.33 -3.60
C PRO A 36 10.64 19.74 -3.10
N ASP A 37 10.74 20.70 -4.03
CA ASP A 37 10.76 22.12 -3.65
C ASP A 37 9.36 22.49 -3.12
N LEU A 38 9.26 22.66 -1.79
CA LEU A 38 7.98 22.93 -1.13
C LEU A 38 7.36 24.27 -1.56
N THR A 39 8.15 25.17 -2.16
CA THR A 39 7.64 26.43 -2.72
C THR A 39 6.92 26.25 -4.07
N GLN A 40 7.12 25.11 -4.73
CA GLN A 40 6.51 24.75 -6.02
C GLN A 40 5.28 23.87 -5.86
N CYS A 41 4.50 24.12 -4.80
CA CYS A 41 3.26 23.40 -4.57
C CYS A 41 2.22 23.71 -5.67
N GLU A 42 1.59 22.66 -6.19
CA GLU A 42 0.50 22.73 -7.16
C GLU A 42 -0.83 22.34 -6.52
N ILE A 43 -1.93 22.67 -7.19
CA ILE A 43 -3.26 22.25 -6.78
C ILE A 43 -3.41 20.74 -7.04
N ALA A 44 -3.54 19.97 -5.96
CA ALA A 44 -3.81 18.55 -6.03
C ALA A 44 -5.19 18.30 -6.65
N SER A 45 -5.35 17.15 -7.30
CA SER A 45 -6.63 16.74 -7.87
C SER A 45 -6.95 15.28 -7.57
N ALA A 46 -8.23 14.95 -7.60
CA ALA A 46 -8.70 13.57 -7.62
C ALA A 46 -9.86 13.47 -8.61
N SER A 47 -9.82 12.46 -9.48
CA SER A 47 -10.86 12.24 -10.49
C SER A 47 -11.60 10.95 -10.19
N ALA A 48 -12.90 10.92 -10.51
CA ALA A 48 -13.64 9.67 -10.54
C ALA A 48 -13.08 8.74 -11.62
N ALA A 49 -13.45 7.46 -11.55
CA ALA A 49 -13.10 6.50 -12.58
C ALA A 49 -13.62 6.93 -13.96
N ALA A 50 -12.92 6.49 -15.02
CA ALA A 50 -13.20 6.83 -16.41
C ALA A 50 -14.69 6.73 -16.77
N GLY A 51 -15.24 7.77 -17.42
CA GLY A 51 -16.65 7.83 -17.81
C GLY A 51 -17.57 8.60 -16.85
N THR A 52 -17.08 8.98 -15.66
CA THR A 52 -17.76 9.96 -14.79
C THR A 52 -17.01 11.29 -14.79
N PRO A 53 -17.59 12.40 -15.29
CA PRO A 53 -16.88 13.68 -15.42
C PRO A 53 -16.81 14.44 -14.09
N LEU A 54 -16.24 13.82 -13.06
CA LEU A 54 -16.05 14.42 -11.74
C LEU A 54 -14.56 14.53 -11.43
N THR A 55 -14.08 15.75 -11.21
CA THR A 55 -12.72 16.02 -10.71
C THR A 55 -12.81 17.06 -9.62
N LEU A 56 -12.28 16.71 -8.45
CA LEU A 56 -12.15 17.61 -7.31
C LEU A 56 -10.73 18.15 -7.24
N TYR A 57 -10.61 19.39 -6.78
CA TYR A 57 -9.35 20.10 -6.64
C TYR A 57 -9.12 20.47 -5.18
N PHE A 58 -7.90 20.29 -4.70
CA PHE A 58 -7.54 20.47 -3.30
C PHE A 58 -6.28 21.32 -3.19
N ASN A 59 -6.37 22.45 -2.49
CA ASN A 59 -5.19 23.19 -2.09
C ASN A 59 -4.63 22.54 -0.81
N CYS A 60 -3.63 21.69 -1.01
CA CYS A 60 -2.97 20.93 0.05
C CYS A 60 -1.54 21.39 0.30
N CYS A 61 -1.21 22.63 -0.06
CA CYS A 61 0.12 23.17 0.15
C CYS A 61 0.46 23.27 1.63
N LEU A 62 1.69 22.88 1.95
CA LEU A 62 2.17 22.79 3.32
C LEU A 62 2.62 24.17 3.85
N PRO A 63 2.28 24.53 5.11
CA PRO A 63 2.79 25.76 5.73
C PRO A 63 4.32 25.74 5.89
N ILE A 64 5.06 26.52 5.11
CA ILE A 64 6.53 26.54 5.22
C ILE A 64 6.92 27.40 6.43
N PRO A 65 7.55 26.83 7.48
CA PRO A 65 8.00 27.60 8.63
C PRO A 65 9.17 28.51 8.24
N SER A 66 9.37 29.59 8.97
CA SER A 66 10.53 30.48 8.77
C SER A 66 11.85 29.84 9.22
N THR A 67 11.79 28.79 10.04
CA THR A 67 12.97 28.05 10.48
C THR A 67 13.47 27.13 9.35
N PRO A 68 14.79 26.98 9.20
CA PRO A 68 15.35 26.08 8.21
C PRO A 68 14.94 24.63 8.48
N MET A 69 14.86 23.85 7.42
CA MET A 69 14.71 22.41 7.50
C MET A 69 15.92 21.79 8.21
N VAL A 70 15.66 20.80 9.04
CA VAL A 70 16.68 20.08 9.83
C VAL A 70 16.73 18.62 9.41
N ASP A 71 17.88 17.98 9.58
CA ASP A 71 18.00 16.54 9.30
C ASP A 71 17.66 15.73 10.56
N PHE A 72 17.00 14.60 10.35
CA PHE A 72 16.75 13.62 11.40
C PHE A 72 18.05 12.95 11.86
N SER A 73 18.15 12.70 13.15
CA SER A 73 19.08 11.73 13.72
C SER A 73 18.45 11.09 14.95
N PHE A 74 18.82 9.83 15.22
CA PHE A 74 18.36 9.13 16.42
C PHE A 74 18.79 9.86 17.71
N ASP A 75 19.92 10.57 17.69
CA ASP A 75 20.38 11.39 18.84
C ASP A 75 19.49 12.61 19.09
N LYS A 76 19.00 13.26 18.03
CA LYS A 76 18.12 14.43 18.17
C LYS A 76 16.70 14.03 18.59
N TYR A 77 16.23 12.89 18.10
CA TYR A 77 14.88 12.39 18.32
C TYR A 77 14.88 11.15 19.22
N GLN A 78 15.67 11.17 20.29
CA GLN A 78 15.72 10.06 21.24
C GLN A 78 14.33 9.79 21.86
N THR A 79 13.97 8.51 21.88
CA THR A 79 12.74 8.06 22.52
C THR A 79 13.00 7.74 23.99
N VAL A 80 12.50 8.61 24.87
CA VAL A 80 12.69 8.49 26.33
C VAL A 80 11.79 7.42 26.95
N GLN A 81 10.67 7.10 26.29
CA GLN A 81 9.71 6.09 26.73
C GLN A 81 9.18 5.32 25.51
N GLU A 82 9.01 4.01 25.65
CA GLU A 82 8.46 3.18 24.58
C GLU A 82 7.01 3.56 24.25
N HIS A 83 6.75 3.81 22.96
CA HIS A 83 5.40 4.08 22.47
C HIS A 83 4.73 2.76 22.09
N ILE A 84 4.02 2.15 23.06
CA ILE A 84 3.32 0.88 22.83
C ILE A 84 1.93 1.15 22.25
N ARG A 85 1.80 1.03 20.92
CA ARG A 85 0.52 1.13 20.24
C ARG A 85 -0.36 -0.08 20.56
N ARG A 86 -1.64 0.18 20.85
CA ARG A 86 -2.61 -0.82 21.37
C ARG A 86 -3.84 -0.96 20.47
N PRO A 87 -4.55 -2.11 20.49
CA PRO A 87 -5.74 -2.29 19.67
C PRO A 87 -6.86 -1.32 20.08
N ALA A 88 -7.37 -0.56 19.11
CA ALA A 88 -8.37 0.48 19.33
C ALA A 88 -9.66 -0.02 19.97
N HIS A 89 -10.08 -1.26 19.67
CA HIS A 89 -11.31 -1.86 20.22
C HIS A 89 -11.20 -2.21 21.72
N THR A 90 -9.99 -2.12 22.30
CA THR A 90 -9.73 -2.38 23.74
C THR A 90 -9.39 -1.11 24.53
N ALA A 91 -9.52 0.08 23.92
CA ALA A 91 -9.17 1.34 24.55
C ALA A 91 -10.01 1.61 25.80
N SER A 92 -9.36 1.99 26.90
CA SER A 92 -10.05 2.40 28.13
C SER A 92 -10.68 3.79 27.96
N GLU A 93 -11.70 4.11 28.76
CA GLU A 93 -12.30 5.45 28.78
C GLU A 93 -11.28 6.56 29.07
N GLU A 94 -10.28 6.28 29.92
CA GLU A 94 -9.18 7.21 30.19
C GLU A 94 -8.36 7.49 28.93
N TYR A 95 -8.01 6.45 28.16
CA TYR A 95 -7.29 6.61 26.92
C TYR A 95 -8.15 7.33 25.86
N ILE A 96 -9.44 6.99 25.76
CA ILE A 96 -10.38 7.65 24.84
C ILE A 96 -10.46 9.15 25.17
N ALA A 97 -10.52 9.54 26.44
CA ALA A 97 -10.47 10.94 26.84
C ALA A 97 -9.13 11.60 26.48
N LYS A 98 -8.01 10.89 26.68
CA LYS A 98 -6.65 11.35 26.35
C LYS A 98 -6.48 11.66 24.87
N ILE A 99 -6.81 10.72 23.98
CA ILE A 99 -6.68 10.91 22.53
C ILE A 99 -7.64 12.00 22.03
N ASN A 100 -8.85 12.09 22.59
CA ASN A 100 -9.77 13.19 22.27
C ASN A 100 -9.21 14.55 22.66
N LYS A 101 -8.57 14.66 23.83
CA LYS A 101 -7.88 15.90 24.23
C LYS A 101 -6.78 16.26 23.24
N ALA A 102 -5.96 15.30 22.80
CA ALA A 102 -4.89 15.54 21.85
C ALA A 102 -5.41 16.04 20.50
N TYR A 103 -6.39 15.35 19.91
CA TYR A 103 -7.01 15.79 18.65
C TYR A 103 -7.77 17.11 18.80
N LYS A 104 -8.40 17.37 19.95
CA LYS A 104 -9.06 18.67 20.23
C LYS A 104 -8.05 19.82 20.15
N LEU A 105 -6.89 19.66 20.77
CA LEU A 105 -5.83 20.68 20.76
C LEU A 105 -5.22 20.81 19.36
N MET A 106 -4.99 19.70 18.67
CA MET A 106 -4.46 19.69 17.30
C MET A 106 -5.39 20.38 16.30
N LYS A 107 -6.71 20.17 16.43
CA LYS A 107 -7.75 20.84 15.64
C LYS A 107 -7.93 22.32 16.00
N ALA A 108 -7.47 22.75 17.17
CA ALA A 108 -7.54 24.14 17.63
C ALA A 108 -6.31 24.97 17.20
N LEU A 109 -5.25 24.34 16.70
CA LEU A 109 -4.09 25.05 16.16
C LEU A 109 -4.47 25.85 14.91
N PRO A 110 -3.83 27.00 14.66
CA PRO A 110 -3.99 27.73 13.41
C PRO A 110 -3.60 26.87 12.21
N ASP A 111 -4.32 26.98 11.09
CA ASP A 111 -4.02 26.27 9.84
C ASP A 111 -2.61 26.55 9.29
N THR A 112 -1.99 27.66 9.71
CA THR A 112 -0.61 28.04 9.38
C THR A 112 0.45 27.31 10.22
N ASP A 113 0.05 26.62 11.28
CA ASP A 113 0.92 25.76 12.08
C ASP A 113 1.01 24.39 11.39
N GLY A 114 2.23 23.94 11.09
CA GLY A 114 2.50 22.64 10.45
C GLY A 114 2.03 21.43 11.28
N ARG A 115 1.76 21.63 12.57
CA ARG A 115 1.23 20.62 13.49
C ARG A 115 -0.30 20.57 13.50
N SER A 116 -0.97 21.56 12.90
CA SER A 116 -2.44 21.60 12.85
C SER A 116 -2.99 20.36 12.15
N PHE A 117 -4.21 19.97 12.54
CA PHE A 117 -4.86 18.80 11.93
C PHE A 117 -5.01 18.95 10.41
N LYS A 118 -5.22 20.18 9.92
CA LYS A 118 -5.27 20.49 8.49
C LYS A 118 -3.92 20.32 7.80
N ALA A 119 -2.84 20.88 8.37
CA ALA A 119 -1.50 20.74 7.80
C ALA A 119 -1.07 19.26 7.73
N GLN A 120 -1.41 18.50 8.77
CA GLN A 120 -1.13 17.07 8.83
C GLN A 120 -1.95 16.31 7.78
N ALA A 121 -3.26 16.58 7.66
CA ALA A 121 -4.05 16.00 6.59
C ALA A 121 -3.54 16.35 5.18
N ASN A 122 -3.04 17.58 4.99
CA ASN A 122 -2.47 18.07 3.75
C ASN A 122 -1.15 17.39 3.35
N LEU A 123 -0.37 16.83 4.29
CA LEU A 123 0.80 16.00 3.96
C LEU A 123 0.39 14.82 3.08
N HIS A 124 -0.62 14.05 3.51
CA HIS A 124 -1.13 12.92 2.73
C HIS A 124 -1.69 13.39 1.38
N CYS A 125 -2.51 14.43 1.36
CA CYS A 125 -3.04 14.95 0.10
C CYS A 125 -1.95 15.38 -0.89
N SER A 126 -0.95 16.15 -0.45
CA SER A 126 0.07 16.71 -1.35
C SER A 126 1.03 15.65 -1.91
N PHE A 127 1.41 14.63 -1.12
CA PHE A 127 2.32 13.57 -1.54
C PHE A 127 1.63 12.40 -2.27
N CYS A 128 0.29 12.34 -2.27
CA CYS A 128 -0.49 11.25 -2.88
C CYS A 128 -1.34 11.70 -4.06
N ASN A 129 -1.60 13.00 -4.19
CA ASN A 129 -2.43 13.60 -5.23
C ASN A 129 -1.70 14.73 -5.96
N GLY A 130 -0.41 14.52 -6.25
CA GLY A 130 0.41 15.38 -7.12
C GLY A 130 0.41 16.86 -6.73
N GLY A 131 0.48 17.14 -5.44
CA GLY A 131 0.68 18.50 -4.94
C GLY A 131 2.11 19.00 -5.17
N TYR A 132 3.06 18.12 -5.51
CA TYR A 132 4.46 18.49 -5.73
C TYR A 132 5.06 17.76 -6.93
N PRO A 133 5.81 18.46 -7.81
CA PRO A 133 6.66 17.82 -8.80
C PRO A 133 7.93 17.25 -8.15
N GLN A 134 8.50 16.21 -8.75
CA GLN A 134 9.78 15.65 -8.33
C GLN A 134 10.92 16.65 -8.55
N LYS A 135 11.75 16.85 -7.52
CA LYS A 135 12.84 17.83 -7.54
C LYS A 135 13.86 17.53 -8.64
N GLY A 136 14.16 18.53 -9.46
CA GLY A 136 15.20 18.44 -10.50
C GLY A 136 14.81 17.57 -11.69
N ILE A 137 13.55 17.14 -11.78
CA ILE A 137 13.04 16.31 -12.87
C ILE A 137 12.17 17.15 -13.81
N SER A 138 12.48 17.13 -15.09
CA SER A 138 11.71 17.85 -16.12
C SER A 138 10.34 17.20 -16.35
N GLY A 139 9.34 18.00 -16.74
CA GLY A 139 8.03 17.52 -17.17
C GLY A 139 6.96 17.48 -16.07
N ASN A 140 7.20 18.13 -14.93
CA ASN A 140 6.29 18.18 -13.78
C ASN A 140 5.77 16.80 -13.36
N ILE A 141 6.67 15.81 -13.35
CA ILE A 141 6.33 14.46 -12.90
C ILE A 141 5.99 14.54 -11.40
N PRO A 142 4.78 14.16 -10.98
CA PRO A 142 4.38 14.31 -9.58
C PRO A 142 5.14 13.33 -8.68
N VAL A 143 5.33 13.75 -7.43
CA VAL A 143 5.64 12.81 -6.34
C VAL A 143 4.42 11.92 -6.12
N GLN A 144 4.68 10.62 -5.93
CA GLN A 144 3.67 9.64 -5.53
C GLN A 144 4.32 8.63 -4.59
N VAL A 145 3.82 8.57 -3.36
CA VAL A 145 4.33 7.65 -2.32
C VAL A 145 3.56 6.32 -2.28
N HIS A 146 2.37 6.28 -2.89
CA HIS A 146 1.58 5.07 -3.10
C HIS A 146 2.09 4.26 -4.30
N PHE A 147 1.62 3.02 -4.39
CA PHE A 147 1.83 2.07 -5.48
C PHE A 147 3.31 1.71 -5.68
N SER A 148 4.11 1.74 -4.62
CA SER A 148 5.55 1.46 -4.69
C SER A 148 6.14 1.09 -3.33
N TRP A 149 7.42 0.72 -3.34
CA TRP A 149 8.23 0.48 -2.15
C TRP A 149 8.28 1.66 -1.16
N LEU A 150 7.86 2.88 -1.54
CA LEU A 150 7.87 4.05 -0.66
C LEU A 150 6.68 4.06 0.32
N PHE A 151 5.65 3.24 0.06
CA PHE A 151 4.39 3.23 0.79
C PHE A 151 4.60 3.05 2.30
N LEU A 152 5.27 1.97 2.72
CA LEU A 152 5.48 1.67 4.14
C LEU A 152 6.38 2.67 4.86
N PRO A 153 7.61 2.99 4.41
CA PRO A 153 8.48 3.89 5.14
C PRO A 153 7.94 5.33 5.21
N TRP A 154 7.24 5.82 4.17
CA TRP A 154 6.63 7.15 4.21
C TRP A 154 5.51 7.21 5.26
N HIS A 155 4.62 6.22 5.29
CA HIS A 155 3.53 6.18 6.28
C HIS A 155 4.03 5.96 7.71
N ARG A 156 5.08 5.16 7.92
CA ARG A 156 5.72 5.04 9.25
C ARG A 156 6.25 6.39 9.75
N TRP A 157 6.94 7.15 8.90
CA TRP A 157 7.41 8.48 9.26
C TRP A 157 6.27 9.47 9.51
N TYR A 158 5.20 9.38 8.71
CA TYR A 158 4.02 10.20 8.89
C TYR A 158 3.39 9.96 10.27
N LEU A 159 3.19 8.69 10.64
CA LEU A 159 2.65 8.31 11.94
C LEU A 159 3.59 8.68 13.09
N TYR A 160 4.91 8.50 12.91
CA TYR A 160 5.93 8.81 13.91
C TYR A 160 5.82 10.26 14.38
N PHE A 161 5.85 11.22 13.45
CA PHE A 161 5.75 12.62 13.84
C PHE A 161 4.34 13.02 14.25
N HIS A 162 3.30 12.45 13.64
CA HIS A 162 1.92 12.70 14.05
C HIS A 162 1.67 12.31 15.52
N GLU A 163 2.18 11.14 15.93
CA GLU A 163 2.12 10.65 17.32
C GLU A 163 2.86 11.59 18.28
N ARG A 164 4.08 12.01 17.93
CA ARG A 164 4.86 12.97 18.75
C ARG A 164 4.17 14.32 18.89
N ILE A 165 3.57 14.83 17.82
CA ILE A 165 2.78 16.07 17.83
C ILE A 165 1.59 15.92 18.78
N LEU A 166 0.82 14.84 18.69
CA LEU A 166 -0.31 14.61 19.57
C LEU A 166 0.12 14.53 21.05
N GLY A 167 1.20 13.81 21.34
CA GLY A 167 1.77 13.70 22.67
C GLY A 167 2.24 15.04 23.23
N SER A 168 2.96 15.85 22.43
CA SER A 168 3.45 17.15 22.86
C SER A 168 2.33 18.14 23.18
N LEU A 169 1.24 18.11 22.41
CA LEU A 169 0.08 19.00 22.63
C LEU A 169 -0.60 18.75 23.98
N ILE A 170 -0.56 17.53 24.51
CA ILE A 170 -1.11 17.20 25.83
C ILE A 170 -0.06 17.11 26.93
N GLY A 171 1.22 17.33 26.61
CA GLY A 171 2.33 17.19 27.54
C GLY A 171 2.55 15.75 28.02
N ASP A 172 2.20 14.76 27.20
CA ASP A 172 2.33 13.34 27.53
C ASP A 172 3.39 12.68 26.62
N PRO A 173 4.64 12.54 27.09
CA PRO A 173 5.70 11.89 26.33
C PRO A 173 5.49 10.37 26.20
N SER A 174 4.51 9.79 26.89
CA SER A 174 4.14 8.37 26.76
C SER A 174 2.96 8.16 25.79
N PHE A 175 2.48 9.22 25.14
CA PHE A 175 1.37 9.11 24.21
C PHE A 175 1.76 8.22 23.02
N SER A 176 0.95 7.19 22.78
CA SER A 176 1.05 6.33 21.61
C SER A 176 -0.28 6.30 20.89
N LEU A 177 -0.27 6.23 19.56
CA LEU A 177 -1.45 5.95 18.75
C LEU A 177 -2.02 4.56 19.08
N VAL A 178 -3.30 4.36 18.77
CA VAL A 178 -3.90 3.03 18.67
C VAL A 178 -3.71 2.47 17.26
N TYR A 179 -3.87 1.17 17.10
CA TYR A 179 -4.03 0.54 15.79
C TYR A 179 -5.44 -0.04 15.66
N TRP A 180 -6.07 0.15 14.50
CA TRP A 180 -7.33 -0.51 14.16
C TRP A 180 -7.00 -1.95 13.78
N ASN A 181 -7.23 -2.88 14.69
CA ASN A 181 -6.91 -4.31 14.56
C ASN A 181 -7.87 -5.06 13.62
N TRP A 182 -8.06 -4.59 12.38
CA TRP A 182 -9.04 -5.14 11.45
C TRP A 182 -8.73 -6.56 10.97
N ASP A 183 -7.52 -7.06 11.25
CA ASP A 183 -7.09 -8.44 11.09
C ASP A 183 -7.59 -9.40 12.18
N ASP A 184 -8.01 -8.88 13.35
CA ASP A 184 -8.65 -9.67 14.40
C ASP A 184 -10.12 -9.95 14.09
N GLN A 185 -10.38 -11.19 13.66
CA GLN A 185 -11.72 -11.62 13.28
C GLN A 185 -12.56 -12.19 14.44
N VAL A 186 -12.06 -12.19 15.68
CA VAL A 186 -12.72 -12.88 16.79
C VAL A 186 -13.02 -12.00 18.00
N SER A 187 -12.27 -10.91 18.20
CA SER A 187 -12.40 -10.05 19.39
C SER A 187 -13.01 -8.68 19.11
N GLY A 188 -13.50 -8.46 17.88
CA GLY A 188 -14.16 -7.22 17.46
C GLY A 188 -13.23 -6.18 16.83
N GLY A 189 -11.95 -6.48 16.66
CA GLY A 189 -11.02 -5.62 15.92
C GLY A 189 -11.41 -5.39 14.46
N ASN A 190 -12.10 -6.35 13.84
CA ASN A 190 -12.64 -6.29 12.47
C ASN A 190 -13.85 -5.37 12.27
N LYS A 191 -14.25 -4.58 13.27
CA LYS A 191 -15.33 -3.58 13.19
C LYS A 191 -14.73 -2.18 13.36
N ILE A 192 -15.41 -1.13 12.90
CA ILE A 192 -15.00 0.25 13.22
C ILE A 192 -14.94 0.38 14.76
N PRO A 193 -13.80 0.76 15.36
CA PRO A 193 -13.69 0.79 16.81
C PRO A 193 -14.64 1.83 17.42
N GLU A 194 -15.37 1.46 18.48
CA GLU A 194 -16.43 2.28 19.08
C GLU A 194 -15.95 3.68 19.51
N MET A 195 -14.69 3.82 19.92
CA MET A 195 -14.11 5.11 20.26
C MET A 195 -14.24 6.16 19.12
N PHE A 196 -14.25 5.73 17.86
CA PHE A 196 -14.40 6.60 16.71
C PHE A 196 -15.86 6.89 16.34
N THR A 197 -16.83 6.12 16.82
CA THR A 197 -18.26 6.29 16.46
C THR A 197 -19.01 7.27 17.38
N ARG A 198 -18.38 7.70 18.47
CA ARG A 198 -18.96 8.63 19.46
C ARG A 198 -19.08 10.04 18.88
N VAL A 199 -20.30 10.42 18.51
CA VAL A 199 -20.63 11.76 18.03
C VAL A 199 -20.15 12.85 19.00
N ASN A 200 -19.84 14.04 18.48
CA ASN A 200 -19.34 15.19 19.24
C ASN A 200 -17.97 14.99 19.92
N THR A 201 -17.23 13.92 19.59
CA THR A 201 -15.85 13.73 20.03
C THR A 201 -14.86 14.25 18.98
N SER A 202 -13.64 14.60 19.38
CA SER A 202 -12.63 15.15 18.47
C SER A 202 -12.04 14.12 17.51
N ILE A 203 -12.26 12.83 17.77
CA ILE A 203 -11.86 11.73 16.86
C ILE A 203 -13.00 11.21 15.98
N TYR A 204 -14.20 11.77 16.10
CA TYR A 204 -15.34 11.44 15.23
C TYR A 204 -15.24 12.10 13.86
N ASP A 205 -15.78 11.43 12.85
CA ASP A 205 -15.99 11.95 11.50
C ASP A 205 -17.38 11.50 11.01
N GLU A 206 -18.16 12.45 10.49
CA GLU A 206 -19.49 12.21 9.93
C GLU A 206 -19.45 11.62 8.50
N LYS A 207 -18.33 11.79 7.80
CA LYS A 207 -18.10 11.33 6.43
C LYS A 207 -17.54 9.91 6.40
N ARG A 208 -18.23 9.01 7.10
CA ARG A 208 -18.02 7.57 7.04
C ARG A 208 -19.24 6.87 6.46
N ASN A 209 -19.00 5.71 5.86
CA ASN A 209 -20.06 4.90 5.31
C ASN A 209 -21.03 4.43 6.42
N PRO A 210 -22.34 4.79 6.32
CA PRO A 210 -23.31 4.41 7.33
C PRO A 210 -23.59 2.90 7.35
N ASN A 211 -23.28 2.18 6.26
CA ASN A 211 -23.59 0.76 6.13
C ASN A 211 -22.52 -0.17 6.73
N VAL A 212 -21.38 0.36 7.17
CA VAL A 212 -20.30 -0.42 7.80
C VAL A 212 -19.99 0.07 9.22
N GLN A 213 -20.92 0.83 9.82
CA GLN A 213 -20.86 1.15 11.24
C GLN A 213 -21.06 -0.13 12.08
N PRO A 214 -20.55 -0.18 13.32
CA PRO A 214 -20.78 -1.31 14.21
C PRO A 214 -22.29 -1.61 14.33
N PRO A 215 -22.69 -2.89 14.35
CA PRO A 215 -21.85 -4.06 14.58
C PRO A 215 -21.27 -4.72 13.31
N VAL A 216 -21.28 -4.06 12.15
CA VAL A 216 -20.84 -4.67 10.87
C VAL A 216 -19.34 -4.97 10.86
N VAL A 217 -18.97 -6.18 10.45
CA VAL A 217 -17.59 -6.57 10.14
C VAL A 217 -17.16 -5.90 8.84
N VAL A 218 -16.08 -5.14 8.87
CA VAL A 218 -15.55 -4.45 7.69
C VAL A 218 -14.86 -5.47 6.78
N PRO A 219 -15.26 -5.59 5.50
CA PRO A 219 -14.55 -6.46 4.57
C PRO A 219 -13.17 -5.89 4.22
N LEU A 220 -12.18 -6.77 4.03
CA LEU A 220 -10.82 -6.36 3.67
C LEU A 220 -10.57 -6.33 2.16
N ALA A 221 -11.32 -7.11 1.38
CA ALA A 221 -11.26 -7.07 -0.07
C ALA A 221 -12.43 -6.25 -0.62
N ALA A 222 -12.16 -5.25 -1.48
CA ALA A 222 -13.18 -4.36 -2.06
C ALA A 222 -14.28 -5.09 -2.88
N THR A 223 -14.02 -6.35 -3.25
CA THR A 223 -14.97 -7.25 -3.94
C THR A 223 -15.97 -7.93 -2.99
N THR A 224 -15.78 -7.82 -1.67
CA THR A 224 -16.60 -8.52 -0.69
C THR A 224 -17.80 -7.67 -0.25
N ALA A 225 -19.02 -8.13 -0.49
CA ALA A 225 -20.19 -7.38 -0.05
C ALA A 225 -20.30 -7.41 1.50
N TYR A 226 -20.49 -6.24 2.11
CA TYR A 226 -20.63 -6.09 3.58
C TYR A 226 -21.96 -6.63 4.11
N ASN A 227 -22.95 -6.91 3.25
CA ASN A 227 -24.27 -7.43 3.63
C ASN A 227 -24.34 -8.96 3.75
N GLN A 228 -23.19 -9.65 3.75
CA GLN A 228 -23.07 -11.09 3.97
C GLN A 228 -23.05 -11.40 5.47
N SER A 229 -23.24 -12.68 5.85
CA SER A 229 -23.11 -13.07 7.26
C SER A 229 -21.69 -12.80 7.78
N GLU A 230 -21.56 -12.45 9.06
CA GLU A 230 -20.25 -12.16 9.68
C GLU A 230 -19.25 -13.30 9.49
N SER A 231 -19.71 -14.56 9.54
CA SER A 231 -18.88 -15.74 9.30
C SER A 231 -18.29 -15.80 7.88
N ILE A 232 -19.05 -15.40 6.87
CA ILE A 232 -18.58 -15.39 5.48
C ILE A 232 -17.56 -14.27 5.29
N VAL A 233 -17.85 -13.07 5.79
CA VAL A 233 -16.92 -11.92 5.69
C VAL A 233 -15.62 -12.24 6.45
N THR A 234 -15.72 -12.85 7.63
CA THR A 234 -14.57 -13.29 8.43
C THR A 234 -13.66 -14.25 7.66
N ASN A 235 -14.21 -15.31 7.05
CA ASN A 235 -13.41 -16.27 6.28
C ASN A 235 -12.73 -15.60 5.07
N LYS A 236 -13.45 -14.72 4.38
CA LYS A 236 -12.88 -13.94 3.27
C LYS A 236 -11.78 -12.99 3.74
N ASN A 237 -11.94 -12.36 4.90
CA ASN A 237 -10.92 -11.51 5.50
C ASN A 237 -9.67 -12.32 5.86
N LEU A 238 -9.80 -13.50 6.45
CA LEU A 238 -8.67 -14.39 6.76
C LEU A 238 -7.92 -14.81 5.49
N ASN A 239 -8.63 -15.19 4.43
CA ASN A 239 -7.98 -15.50 3.16
C ASN A 239 -7.29 -14.28 2.56
N ASN A 240 -7.95 -13.11 2.57
CA ASN A 240 -7.36 -11.89 2.03
C ASN A 240 -6.09 -11.49 2.79
N MET A 241 -6.06 -11.65 4.12
CA MET A 241 -4.85 -11.50 4.93
C MET A 241 -3.75 -12.48 4.52
N TYR A 242 -4.09 -13.77 4.41
CA TYR A 242 -3.14 -14.81 3.98
C TYR A 242 -2.52 -14.48 2.62
N GLN A 243 -3.34 -14.18 1.60
CA GLN A 243 -2.86 -13.86 0.25
C GLN A 243 -2.08 -12.54 0.18
N SER A 244 -2.40 -11.55 1.03
CA SER A 244 -1.77 -10.23 0.97
C SER A 244 -0.45 -10.15 1.74
N ILE A 245 -0.25 -11.02 2.73
CA ILE A 245 0.84 -10.92 3.70
C ILE A 245 1.64 -12.20 3.80
N VAL A 246 0.99 -13.36 3.91
CA VAL A 246 1.68 -14.65 4.10
C VAL A 246 2.35 -15.09 2.81
N THR A 247 1.62 -15.14 1.69
CA THR A 247 2.18 -15.55 0.40
C THR A 247 3.13 -14.51 -0.20
N ALA A 248 3.03 -13.25 0.23
CA ALA A 248 3.93 -12.17 -0.15
C ALA A 248 5.29 -12.29 0.57
N SER A 249 6.09 -13.32 0.27
CA SER A 249 7.30 -13.67 1.01
C SER A 249 8.51 -12.75 0.75
N THR A 250 8.52 -11.96 -0.33
CA THR A 250 9.63 -11.07 -0.70
C THR A 250 9.28 -9.59 -0.48
N ALA A 251 10.29 -8.74 -0.29
CA ALA A 251 10.11 -7.29 -0.14
C ALA A 251 9.32 -6.68 -1.31
N THR A 252 9.56 -7.13 -2.54
CA THR A 252 8.84 -6.66 -3.73
C THR A 252 7.36 -7.06 -3.69
N LEU A 253 7.04 -8.28 -3.26
CA LEU A 253 5.65 -8.73 -3.16
C LEU A 253 4.92 -8.05 -2.00
N PHE A 254 5.56 -7.84 -0.86
CA PHE A 254 4.92 -7.25 0.32
C PHE A 254 4.91 -5.73 0.32
N MET A 255 6.06 -5.09 0.13
CA MET A 255 6.25 -3.63 0.23
C MET A 255 5.97 -2.90 -1.09
N GLY A 256 6.04 -3.61 -2.22
CA GLY A 256 5.92 -3.04 -3.56
C GLY A 256 7.27 -2.88 -4.28
N GLY A 257 7.19 -2.47 -5.54
CA GLY A 257 8.32 -2.37 -6.47
C GLY A 257 9.00 -1.01 -6.49
N ALA A 258 10.08 -0.93 -7.28
CA ALA A 258 10.95 0.24 -7.31
C ALA A 258 10.25 1.53 -7.81
N PHE A 259 10.49 2.62 -7.08
CA PHE A 259 10.17 3.98 -7.45
C PHE A 259 11.42 4.85 -7.32
N ARG A 260 11.84 5.46 -8.42
CA ARG A 260 13.06 6.27 -8.52
C ARG A 260 12.71 7.67 -9.01
N ALA A 261 13.63 8.62 -8.86
CA ALA A 261 13.48 9.92 -9.47
C ALA A 261 13.29 9.78 -10.99
N GLY A 262 12.25 10.41 -11.53
CA GLY A 262 11.82 10.27 -12.93
C GLY A 262 10.75 9.20 -13.18
N THR A 263 10.41 8.36 -12.18
CA THR A 263 9.28 7.43 -12.30
C THR A 263 7.97 8.22 -12.42
N ASP A 264 7.26 8.06 -13.55
CA ASP A 264 6.00 8.74 -13.84
C ASP A 264 4.82 7.75 -13.87
N LEU A 265 4.04 7.72 -12.80
CA LEU A 265 2.82 6.93 -12.69
C LEU A 265 1.62 7.53 -13.45
N SER A 266 1.74 8.74 -13.97
CA SER A 266 0.68 9.41 -14.72
C SER A 266 0.76 9.18 -16.23
N ASN A 267 1.87 8.60 -16.73
CA ASN A 267 2.07 8.37 -18.15
C ASN A 267 1.84 6.90 -18.53
N SER A 268 0.82 6.67 -19.36
CA SER A 268 0.38 5.35 -19.78
C SER A 268 1.35 4.62 -20.72
N THR A 269 2.48 5.22 -21.11
CA THR A 269 3.52 4.58 -21.93
C THR A 269 4.59 3.87 -21.09
N VAL A 270 4.51 3.94 -19.76
CA VAL A 270 5.45 3.26 -18.87
C VAL A 270 5.06 1.79 -18.75
N ILE A 271 5.73 0.94 -19.52
CA ILE A 271 5.66 -0.54 -19.48
C ILE A 271 6.16 -1.16 -18.15
N ASN A 272 6.78 -0.36 -17.28
CA ASN A 272 7.27 -0.76 -15.95
C ASN A 272 6.66 0.13 -14.86
N ALA A 273 5.34 0.19 -14.77
CA ALA A 273 4.68 0.90 -13.68
C ALA A 273 5.05 0.25 -12.33
N PRO A 274 5.41 1.04 -11.31
CA PRO A 274 5.59 0.56 -9.95
C PRO A 274 4.48 -0.40 -9.49
N LEU A 275 4.90 -1.45 -8.80
CA LEU A 275 4.07 -2.49 -8.22
C LEU A 275 3.65 -2.03 -6.82
N GLY A 276 2.35 -1.85 -6.57
CA GLY A 276 1.85 -1.78 -5.20
C GLY A 276 2.05 -3.13 -4.51
N GLY A 277 2.48 -3.11 -3.25
CA GLY A 277 2.69 -4.34 -2.48
C GLY A 277 1.37 -5.03 -2.10
N GLY A 278 1.46 -6.28 -1.66
CA GLY A 278 0.32 -7.09 -1.20
C GLY A 278 -0.45 -6.41 -0.07
N ILE A 279 0.26 -5.79 0.89
CA ILE A 279 -0.37 -5.03 1.98
C ILE A 279 -1.19 -3.84 1.48
N GLU A 280 -0.65 -3.07 0.51
CA GLU A 280 -1.28 -1.88 -0.04
C GLU A 280 -2.51 -2.25 -0.90
N ASN A 281 -2.32 -3.17 -1.83
CA ASN A 281 -3.34 -3.54 -2.81
C ASN A 281 -4.45 -4.42 -2.22
N GLY A 282 -4.10 -5.31 -1.30
CA GLY A 282 -5.00 -6.35 -0.82
C GLY A 282 -5.92 -5.89 0.31
N VAL A 283 -5.35 -5.42 1.42
CA VAL A 283 -6.10 -5.15 2.67
C VAL A 283 -6.22 -3.67 3.01
N HIS A 284 -5.18 -2.87 2.75
CA HIS A 284 -5.19 -1.42 2.97
C HIS A 284 -6.27 -0.72 2.15
N ASN A 285 -6.27 -0.93 0.82
CA ASN A 285 -7.22 -0.26 -0.05
C ASN A 285 -8.69 -0.65 0.25
N GLY A 286 -8.93 -1.87 0.73
CA GLY A 286 -10.25 -2.30 1.17
C GLY A 286 -10.79 -1.46 2.34
N ILE A 287 -9.99 -1.27 3.39
CA ILE A 287 -10.41 -0.45 4.54
C ILE A 287 -10.71 0.99 4.13
N HIS A 288 -9.87 1.59 3.28
CA HIS A 288 -10.13 2.91 2.72
C HIS A 288 -11.47 2.97 2.00
N TYR A 289 -11.71 2.03 1.08
CA TYR A 289 -12.93 1.95 0.29
C TYR A 289 -14.19 1.78 1.14
N TYR A 290 -14.21 0.83 2.08
CA TYR A 290 -15.41 0.58 2.89
C TYR A 290 -15.70 1.68 3.89
N THR A 291 -14.66 2.30 4.46
CA THR A 291 -14.83 3.35 5.49
C THR A 291 -15.29 4.67 4.85
N GLY A 292 -14.85 4.97 3.63
CA GLY A 292 -15.24 6.17 2.88
C GLY A 292 -16.75 6.26 2.64
N ASP A 293 -17.35 7.44 2.80
CA ASP A 293 -18.80 7.60 2.74
C ASP A 293 -19.32 7.58 1.30
N PRO A 294 -20.14 6.59 0.90
CA PRO A 294 -20.70 6.51 -0.44
C PRO A 294 -21.68 7.65 -0.77
N ARG A 295 -22.08 8.46 0.22
CA ARG A 295 -22.90 9.66 0.02
C ARG A 295 -22.08 10.88 -0.39
N GLN A 296 -20.74 10.81 -0.29
CA GLN A 296 -19.83 11.90 -0.64
C GLN A 296 -19.25 11.69 -2.04
N GLU A 297 -19.00 12.79 -2.74
CA GLU A 297 -18.21 12.77 -3.96
C GLU A 297 -16.84 12.13 -3.72
N LEU A 298 -16.46 11.19 -4.57
CA LEU A 298 -15.22 10.42 -4.48
C LEU A 298 -15.02 9.67 -3.14
N LEU A 299 -16.10 9.29 -2.44
CA LEU A 299 -16.03 8.49 -1.20
C LEU A 299 -15.27 9.18 -0.05
N GLN A 300 -15.28 10.51 0.02
CA GLN A 300 -14.65 11.24 1.12
C GLN A 300 -15.18 10.76 2.49
N ASN A 301 -14.40 10.77 3.57
CA ASN A 301 -12.98 11.10 3.60
C ASN A 301 -12.10 9.89 3.26
N MET A 302 -12.24 8.78 3.99
CA MET A 302 -11.35 7.61 3.91
C MET A 302 -11.24 6.98 2.51
N GLY A 303 -12.24 7.10 1.63
CA GLY A 303 -12.22 6.49 0.30
C GLY A 303 -11.44 7.27 -0.76
N ASN A 304 -10.75 8.36 -0.39
CA ASN A 304 -9.93 9.15 -1.32
C ASN A 304 -8.64 9.63 -0.66
N PHE A 305 -7.50 9.48 -1.34
CA PHE A 305 -6.21 9.90 -0.78
C PHE A 305 -6.12 11.40 -0.48
N ALA A 306 -6.80 12.27 -1.22
CA ALA A 306 -6.76 13.72 -0.96
C ALA A 306 -7.47 14.11 0.35
N THR A 307 -8.30 13.22 0.90
CA THR A 307 -9.15 13.51 2.05
C THR A 307 -9.08 12.49 3.18
N ALA A 308 -8.48 11.31 2.98
CA ALA A 308 -8.55 10.21 3.94
C ALA A 308 -8.02 10.61 5.32
N SER A 309 -6.89 11.31 5.36
CA SER A 309 -6.24 11.82 6.57
C SER A 309 -7.02 12.92 7.31
N ARG A 310 -8.13 13.41 6.75
CA ARG A 310 -9.08 14.31 7.44
C ARG A 310 -9.96 13.56 8.43
N ASP A 311 -10.00 12.23 8.36
CA ASP A 311 -10.63 11.36 9.35
C ASP A 311 -9.58 10.84 10.35
N PRO A 312 -9.72 11.07 11.67
CA PRO A 312 -8.82 10.54 12.69
C PRO A 312 -8.65 9.01 12.68
N ILE A 313 -9.61 8.24 12.15
CA ILE A 313 -9.47 6.78 12.02
C ILE A 313 -8.39 6.36 11.01
N PHE A 314 -8.02 7.24 10.07
CA PHE A 314 -6.93 7.04 9.11
C PHE A 314 -5.63 6.65 9.82
N TYR A 315 -5.28 7.37 10.87
CA TYR A 315 -4.03 7.16 11.60
C TYR A 315 -4.05 5.84 12.38
N ALA A 316 -5.23 5.39 12.84
CA ALA A 316 -5.37 4.08 13.45
C ALA A 316 -5.32 2.94 12.41
N HIS A 317 -5.88 3.15 11.22
CA HIS A 317 -5.77 2.20 10.11
C HIS A 317 -4.30 2.03 9.68
N HIS A 318 -3.61 3.13 9.39
CA HIS A 318 -2.20 3.12 8.98
C HIS A 318 -1.27 2.63 10.09
N SER A 319 -1.61 2.87 11.36
CA SER A 319 -0.90 2.28 12.51
C SER A 319 -0.95 0.74 12.49
N ASN A 320 -2.04 0.14 12.00
CA ASN A 320 -2.12 -1.32 11.81
C ASN A 320 -1.38 -1.80 10.56
N VAL A 321 -1.39 -1.02 9.48
CA VAL A 321 -0.54 -1.29 8.30
C VAL A 321 0.95 -1.31 8.70
N ASP A 322 1.36 -0.32 9.48
CA ASP A 322 2.71 -0.20 10.04
C ASP A 322 3.05 -1.35 11.00
N ARG A 323 2.07 -1.81 11.81
CA ARG A 323 2.20 -3.00 12.65
C ARG A 323 2.48 -4.24 11.82
N LEU A 324 1.71 -4.45 10.75
CA LEU A 324 1.79 -5.65 9.93
C LEU A 324 3.12 -5.75 9.17
N TRP A 325 3.82 -4.64 8.94
CA TRP A 325 5.21 -4.69 8.48
C TRP A 325 6.14 -5.38 9.49
N ASN A 326 6.00 -5.07 10.79
CA ASN A 326 6.77 -5.76 11.82
C ASN A 326 6.39 -7.25 11.94
N VAL A 327 5.09 -7.57 11.87
CA VAL A 327 4.62 -8.97 11.89
C VAL A 327 5.17 -9.73 10.68
N TRP A 328 5.14 -9.14 9.49
CA TRP A 328 5.71 -9.72 8.27
C TRP A 328 7.22 -10.00 8.38
N ARG A 329 7.97 -9.10 9.01
CA ARG A 329 9.41 -9.30 9.20
C ARG A 329 9.75 -10.40 10.19
N PHE A 330 9.03 -10.48 11.30
CA PHE A 330 9.52 -11.20 12.48
C PHE A 330 8.64 -12.36 12.97
N ASP A 331 7.35 -12.38 12.62
CA ASP A 331 6.38 -13.35 13.15
C ASP A 331 5.94 -14.39 12.10
N MET A 332 6.52 -14.39 10.90
CA MET A 332 6.16 -15.34 9.82
C MET A 332 6.73 -16.75 10.09
N PRO A 333 5.99 -17.82 9.72
CA PRO A 333 6.35 -19.19 10.07
C PRO A 333 7.54 -19.75 9.26
N ASP A 334 7.85 -19.13 8.13
CA ASP A 334 8.98 -19.48 7.24
C ASP A 334 10.30 -18.78 7.64
N GLY A 335 10.27 -17.93 8.67
CA GLY A 335 11.45 -17.26 9.22
C GLY A 335 11.41 -15.74 9.04
N GLU A 336 12.54 -15.10 9.33
CA GLU A 336 12.67 -13.65 9.19
C GLU A 336 12.62 -13.23 7.71
N ARG A 337 11.84 -12.18 7.42
CA ARG A 337 11.73 -11.59 6.09
C ARG A 337 12.45 -10.25 6.04
N PHE A 338 13.09 -9.96 4.90
CA PHE A 338 14.01 -8.84 4.75
C PHE A 338 13.43 -7.72 3.89
N ASP A 339 13.69 -6.48 4.31
CA ASP A 339 13.34 -5.27 3.57
C ASP A 339 14.20 -5.08 2.30
N HIS A 340 13.82 -4.12 1.45
CA HIS A 340 14.62 -3.71 0.31
C HIS A 340 16.01 -3.19 0.72
N THR A 341 17.05 -3.64 0.02
CA THR A 341 18.44 -3.22 0.22
C THR A 341 18.96 -2.27 -0.86
N ASP A 342 18.12 -1.94 -1.85
CA ASP A 342 18.47 -1.04 -2.94
C ASP A 342 18.83 0.36 -2.41
N PRO A 343 19.99 0.93 -2.78
CA PRO A 343 20.39 2.27 -2.36
C PRO A 343 19.40 3.37 -2.72
N ASP A 344 18.65 3.26 -3.82
CA ASP A 344 17.64 4.26 -4.22
C ASP A 344 16.42 4.22 -3.30
N PHE A 345 16.08 3.04 -2.79
CA PHE A 345 15.08 2.89 -1.74
C PHE A 345 15.61 3.47 -0.42
N LEU A 346 16.76 2.98 0.05
CA LEU A 346 17.32 3.33 1.36
C LEU A 346 17.57 4.84 1.51
N ASN A 347 17.97 5.51 0.43
CA ASN A 347 18.29 6.93 0.42
C ASN A 347 17.14 7.81 -0.09
N ALA A 348 15.93 7.27 -0.29
CA ALA A 348 14.76 8.09 -0.58
C ALA A 348 14.50 9.06 0.59
N GLU A 349 14.32 10.35 0.26
CA GLU A 349 14.12 11.42 1.23
C GLU A 349 12.64 11.80 1.36
N PHE A 350 12.18 11.99 2.59
CA PHE A 350 10.85 12.50 2.91
C PHE A 350 10.93 13.67 3.90
N VAL A 351 9.85 14.45 3.99
CA VAL A 351 9.79 15.61 4.87
C VAL A 351 8.49 15.64 5.68
N PHE A 352 8.60 15.92 6.98
CA PHE A 352 7.48 15.99 7.91
C PHE A 352 7.70 17.12 8.93
N TYR A 353 6.63 17.57 9.59
CA TYR A 353 6.74 18.48 10.73
C TYR A 353 6.99 17.69 12.01
N ASP A 354 7.93 18.12 12.85
CA ASP A 354 8.05 17.60 14.21
C ASP A 354 7.12 18.29 15.22
N GLU A 355 7.18 17.87 16.48
CA GLU A 355 6.39 18.42 17.57
C GLU A 355 6.62 19.92 17.83
N ASN A 356 7.71 20.49 17.31
CA ASN A 356 8.05 21.91 17.40
C ASN A 356 7.61 22.71 16.17
N GLY A 357 6.99 22.06 15.18
CA GLY A 357 6.57 22.67 13.93
C GLY A 357 7.73 22.92 12.95
N GLN A 358 8.89 22.32 13.17
CA GLN A 358 10.03 22.39 12.24
C GLN A 358 9.88 21.32 11.16
N LEU A 359 10.29 21.64 9.92
CA LEU A 359 10.38 20.63 8.85
C LEU A 359 11.63 19.78 9.05
N VAL A 360 11.45 18.46 9.05
CA VAL A 360 12.51 17.47 9.26
C VAL A 360 12.67 16.60 8.01
N ARG A 361 13.89 16.53 7.48
CA ARG A 361 14.28 15.55 6.47
C ARG A 361 14.54 14.20 7.12
N VAL A 362 13.92 13.17 6.58
CA VAL A 362 14.11 11.77 6.99
C VAL A 362 14.45 10.90 5.78
N LEU A 363 15.06 9.75 6.04
CA LEU A 363 15.39 8.76 5.02
C LEU A 363 14.57 7.49 5.22
N ALA A 364 14.27 6.78 4.13
CA ALA A 364 13.55 5.52 4.21
C ALA A 364 14.30 4.46 5.05
N LYS A 365 15.63 4.38 4.95
CA LYS A 365 16.44 3.43 5.73
C LYS A 365 16.27 3.58 7.25
N ASP A 366 16.02 4.81 7.72
CA ASP A 366 15.90 5.11 9.15
C ASP A 366 14.50 4.74 9.67
N ALA A 367 13.53 4.43 8.80
CA ALA A 367 12.22 3.88 9.15
C ALA A 367 12.21 2.35 9.27
N LEU A 368 13.22 1.63 8.79
CA LEU A 368 13.18 0.16 8.75
C LEU A 368 13.10 -0.45 10.16
N ASP A 369 13.72 0.18 11.15
CA ASP A 369 13.75 -0.32 12.52
C ASP A 369 12.81 0.50 13.41
N SER A 370 11.59 0.00 13.63
CA SER A 370 10.61 0.68 14.47
C SER A 370 11.06 0.77 15.94
N GLN A 371 11.89 -0.17 16.41
CA GLN A 371 12.39 -0.19 17.79
C GLN A 371 13.40 0.93 18.02
N LYS A 372 14.26 1.24 17.04
CA LYS A 372 15.13 2.43 17.09
C LYS A 372 14.35 3.74 17.11
N LEU A 373 13.15 3.76 16.53
CA LEU A 373 12.21 4.88 16.65
C LEU A 373 11.41 4.84 17.98
N GLY A 374 11.56 3.79 18.77
CA GLY A 374 10.82 3.57 20.02
C GLY A 374 9.33 3.24 19.82
N ILE A 375 8.94 2.79 18.63
CA ILE A 375 7.59 2.35 18.29
C ILE A 375 7.47 0.84 18.52
N TYR A 376 6.50 0.48 19.36
CA TYR A 376 6.18 -0.92 19.69
C TYR A 376 4.70 -1.18 19.52
N TYR A 377 4.34 -2.44 19.38
CA TYR A 377 2.97 -2.89 19.24
C TYR A 377 2.65 -3.93 20.30
N LYS A 378 1.49 -3.79 20.94
CA LYS A 378 0.94 -4.91 21.71
C LYS A 378 0.60 -6.03 20.72
N LYS A 379 1.16 -7.22 20.93
CA LYS A 379 0.89 -8.40 20.08
C LYS A 379 -0.61 -8.74 20.11
N ALA A 380 -1.18 -9.05 18.94
CA ALA A 380 -2.54 -9.57 18.84
C ALA A 380 -2.46 -11.10 18.72
N THR A 381 -3.05 -11.83 19.66
CA THR A 381 -3.06 -13.31 19.61
C THR A 381 -3.92 -13.86 18.46
N SER A 382 -4.77 -13.02 17.86
CA SER A 382 -5.57 -13.35 16.69
C SER A 382 -4.75 -13.52 15.41
N ASP A 383 -3.47 -13.13 15.40
CA ASP A 383 -2.63 -13.18 14.21
C ASP A 383 -2.48 -14.60 13.66
N ASP A 384 -2.42 -15.57 14.57
CA ASP A 384 -2.33 -16.99 14.23
C ASP A 384 -3.49 -17.47 13.35
N LEU A 385 -4.65 -16.80 13.39
CA LEU A 385 -5.83 -17.17 12.59
C LEU A 385 -5.61 -16.95 11.09
N TRP A 386 -4.92 -15.87 10.72
CA TRP A 386 -4.66 -15.53 9.32
C TRP A 386 -3.28 -15.99 8.86
N ILE A 387 -2.28 -16.05 9.75
CA ILE A 387 -0.96 -16.62 9.45
C ILE A 387 -1.09 -18.10 9.07
N ASN A 388 -1.86 -18.86 9.84
CA ASN A 388 -2.06 -20.30 9.62
C ASN A 388 -3.37 -20.60 8.89
N TYR A 389 -3.95 -19.61 8.21
CA TYR A 389 -5.17 -19.84 7.46
C TYR A 389 -4.92 -20.88 6.36
N ASP A 390 -5.84 -21.84 6.24
CA ASP A 390 -5.77 -22.93 5.27
C ASP A 390 -6.91 -22.76 4.25
N PRO A 391 -6.73 -21.92 3.21
CA PRO A 391 -7.75 -21.74 2.18
C PRO A 391 -8.19 -23.09 1.59
N PRO A 392 -9.48 -23.45 1.69
CA PRO A 392 -9.98 -24.69 1.11
C PRO A 392 -9.94 -24.61 -0.42
N ALA A 393 -9.45 -25.65 -1.07
CA ALA A 393 -9.66 -25.84 -2.50
C ALA A 393 -11.15 -26.12 -2.76
N LYS A 394 -11.80 -25.32 -3.60
CA LYS A 394 -13.21 -25.52 -3.99
C LYS A 394 -13.35 -26.37 -5.25
N THR A 395 -12.29 -26.44 -6.04
CA THR A 395 -12.16 -27.28 -7.22
C THR A 395 -12.01 -28.74 -6.82
N ASN A 396 -12.77 -29.61 -7.46
CA ASN A 396 -12.68 -31.04 -7.23
C ASN A 396 -11.44 -31.59 -7.93
N VAL A 397 -10.31 -31.60 -7.21
CA VAL A 397 -8.99 -32.04 -7.70
C VAL A 397 -9.04 -33.48 -8.25
N SER A 398 -9.94 -34.32 -7.73
CA SER A 398 -10.14 -35.70 -8.22
C SER A 398 -10.69 -35.79 -9.64
N ALA A 399 -11.28 -34.72 -10.17
CA ALA A 399 -11.78 -34.66 -11.54
C ALA A 399 -10.71 -34.24 -12.57
N VAL A 400 -9.54 -33.76 -12.12
CA VAL A 400 -8.45 -33.29 -12.99
C VAL A 400 -7.91 -34.41 -13.89
N PRO A 401 -7.59 -35.64 -13.40
CA PRO A 401 -7.15 -36.72 -14.27
C PRO A 401 -8.21 -37.13 -15.30
N ALA A 402 -9.50 -37.08 -14.94
CA ALA A 402 -10.60 -37.43 -15.82
C ALA A 402 -10.85 -36.37 -16.91
N ALA A 403 -10.72 -35.08 -16.58
CA ALA A 403 -10.79 -33.98 -17.54
C ALA A 403 -9.64 -34.03 -18.55
N ILE A 404 -8.41 -34.25 -18.07
CA ILE A 404 -7.20 -34.44 -18.90
C ILE A 404 -7.40 -35.65 -19.83
N ALA A 405 -7.87 -36.79 -19.30
CA ALA A 405 -8.11 -38.00 -20.09
C ALA A 405 -9.23 -37.83 -21.13
N SER A 406 -10.14 -36.87 -20.94
CA SER A 406 -11.27 -36.59 -21.84
C SER A 406 -10.98 -35.50 -22.89
N GLY A 407 -9.79 -34.88 -22.86
CA GLY A 407 -9.43 -33.79 -23.78
C GLY A 407 -10.24 -32.50 -23.57
N VAL A 408 -10.90 -32.35 -22.41
CA VAL A 408 -11.65 -31.15 -22.06
C VAL A 408 -10.74 -30.25 -21.22
N PRO A 409 -10.53 -28.98 -21.59
CA PRO A 409 -9.79 -28.04 -20.75
C PRO A 409 -10.41 -28.00 -19.36
N TYR A 410 -9.60 -28.22 -18.32
CA TYR A 410 -10.09 -28.11 -16.96
C TYR A 410 -10.49 -26.66 -16.69
N VAL A 411 -11.80 -26.41 -16.59
CA VAL A 411 -12.31 -25.11 -16.17
C VAL A 411 -12.14 -25.04 -14.65
N GLY A 412 -11.05 -24.40 -14.22
CA GLY A 412 -10.81 -24.06 -12.82
C GLY A 412 -11.77 -22.98 -12.31
N ALA A 413 -11.34 -22.25 -11.29
CA ALA A 413 -12.14 -21.18 -10.69
C ALA A 413 -12.69 -20.17 -11.70
N GLY A 414 -13.92 -19.72 -11.45
CA GLY A 414 -14.65 -18.77 -12.30
C GLY A 414 -15.36 -17.69 -11.48
N SER A 415 -16.31 -16.98 -12.09
CA SER A 415 -17.04 -15.87 -11.45
C SER A 415 -17.88 -16.26 -10.23
N THR A 416 -18.09 -17.56 -10.00
CA THR A 416 -18.82 -18.12 -8.85
C THR A 416 -17.90 -18.63 -7.75
N THR A 417 -16.58 -18.66 -7.98
CA THR A 417 -15.61 -19.11 -6.97
C THR A 417 -15.53 -18.08 -5.86
N THR A 418 -15.67 -18.56 -4.62
CA THR A 418 -15.69 -17.70 -3.45
C THR A 418 -14.28 -17.26 -3.07
N THR A 419 -14.14 -16.02 -2.60
CA THR A 419 -12.84 -15.42 -2.25
C THR A 419 -12.24 -15.94 -0.93
N ASP A 420 -12.86 -16.94 -0.30
CA ASP A 420 -12.36 -17.69 0.85
C ASP A 420 -11.75 -19.05 0.42
N SER A 421 -11.31 -19.18 -0.84
CA SER A 421 -10.80 -20.42 -1.42
C SER A 421 -9.33 -20.35 -1.82
N ALA A 422 -8.70 -21.51 -2.04
CA ALA A 422 -7.32 -21.61 -2.51
C ALA A 422 -7.12 -21.05 -3.93
N GLU A 423 -8.17 -21.00 -4.74
CA GLU A 423 -8.14 -20.47 -6.11
C GLU A 423 -8.13 -18.94 -6.16
N TYR A 424 -8.46 -18.27 -5.06
CA TYR A 424 -8.36 -16.83 -4.95
C TYR A 424 -6.92 -16.41 -4.65
N LEU A 425 -6.30 -15.69 -5.59
CA LEU A 425 -4.94 -15.14 -5.46
C LEU A 425 -4.91 -13.75 -4.82
N GLY A 426 -5.99 -13.00 -4.91
CA GLY A 426 -6.05 -11.63 -4.45
C GLY A 426 -7.02 -10.76 -5.26
N THR A 427 -7.14 -9.50 -4.83
CA THR A 427 -7.91 -8.46 -5.50
C THR A 427 -6.97 -7.29 -5.75
N PHE A 428 -7.14 -6.64 -6.90
CA PHE A 428 -6.52 -5.35 -7.17
C PHE A 428 -7.59 -4.27 -7.27
N ASN A 429 -7.43 -3.20 -6.50
CA ASN A 429 -8.27 -2.02 -6.57
C ASN A 429 -7.42 -0.77 -6.32
N ILE A 430 -7.76 0.31 -7.03
CA ILE A 430 -7.05 1.59 -6.94
C ILE A 430 -7.98 2.59 -6.25
N ILE A 431 -7.49 3.20 -5.17
CA ILE A 431 -8.15 4.37 -4.58
C ILE A 431 -7.86 5.57 -5.50
N PRO A 432 -8.88 6.40 -5.85
CA PRO A 432 -8.68 7.50 -6.78
C PRO A 432 -7.54 8.46 -6.34
N ALA A 433 -6.52 8.56 -7.19
CA ALA A 433 -5.37 9.46 -7.06
C ALA A 433 -5.38 10.52 -8.20
N THR A 434 -4.31 11.27 -8.36
CA THR A 434 -4.23 12.46 -9.24
C THR A 434 -4.75 12.33 -10.67
N GLY A 435 -5.39 13.40 -11.17
CA GLY A 435 -6.19 13.41 -12.40
C GLY A 435 -5.56 14.05 -13.65
N LYS A 436 -6.02 13.56 -14.81
CA LYS A 436 -6.45 14.27 -16.04
C LYS A 436 -6.41 13.27 -17.20
N ASN A 437 -7.53 12.71 -17.67
CA ASN A 437 -7.63 11.94 -18.93
C ASN A 437 -6.48 10.95 -19.19
N ARG A 438 -5.90 10.36 -18.14
CA ARG A 438 -4.70 9.53 -18.22
C ARG A 438 -5.07 8.14 -17.74
N ASN A 439 -4.79 7.15 -18.57
CA ASN A 439 -4.92 5.76 -18.19
C ASN A 439 -3.88 5.50 -17.10
N LEU A 440 -4.31 5.11 -15.90
CA LEU A 440 -3.38 4.63 -14.90
C LEU A 440 -2.90 3.24 -15.33
N VAL A 441 -1.59 3.09 -15.45
CA VAL A 441 -0.97 1.79 -15.69
C VAL A 441 -0.43 1.32 -14.35
N ALA A 442 -0.78 0.10 -13.97
CA ALA A 442 -0.31 -0.55 -12.76
C ALA A 442 0.15 -1.97 -13.10
N THR A 443 1.21 -2.41 -12.43
CA THR A 443 1.60 -3.81 -12.42
C THR A 443 1.13 -4.42 -11.11
N VAL A 444 0.57 -5.63 -11.18
CA VAL A 444 0.17 -6.40 -10.01
C VAL A 444 0.85 -7.75 -10.10
N LYS A 445 1.33 -8.25 -8.96
CA LYS A 445 2.07 -9.50 -8.86
C LYS A 445 1.57 -10.28 -7.65
N TYR A 446 1.30 -11.56 -7.87
CA TYR A 446 0.88 -12.50 -6.85
C TYR A 446 1.85 -13.68 -6.84
N GLU A 447 2.20 -14.15 -5.64
CA GLU A 447 2.72 -15.50 -5.47
C GLU A 447 1.57 -16.49 -5.74
N ILE A 448 1.82 -17.54 -6.52
CA ILE A 448 0.78 -18.51 -6.89
C ILE A 448 1.15 -19.95 -6.54
N GLY A 449 2.40 -20.23 -6.21
CA GLY A 449 2.92 -21.56 -5.95
C GLY A 449 2.23 -22.24 -4.78
N ASP A 450 1.93 -21.53 -3.70
CA ASP A 450 1.19 -22.11 -2.57
C ASP A 450 -0.26 -22.43 -2.94
N ASN A 451 -0.92 -21.56 -3.70
CA ASN A 451 -2.26 -21.82 -4.24
C ASN A 451 -2.25 -23.05 -5.15
N LEU A 452 -1.28 -23.16 -6.07
CA LEU A 452 -1.13 -24.30 -6.97
C LEU A 452 -0.92 -25.62 -6.19
N LYS A 453 -0.13 -25.61 -5.11
CA LYS A 453 0.04 -26.78 -4.23
C LYS A 453 -1.27 -27.17 -3.54
N ARG A 454 -2.01 -26.20 -3.00
CA ARG A 454 -3.29 -26.41 -2.30
C ARG A 454 -4.37 -26.96 -3.22
N ILE A 455 -4.41 -26.49 -4.47
CA ILE A 455 -5.31 -26.98 -5.52
C ILE A 455 -4.82 -28.34 -6.08
N GLY A 456 -3.55 -28.70 -5.88
CA GLY A 456 -2.98 -29.97 -6.36
C GLY A 456 -2.61 -29.97 -7.85
N ILE A 457 -2.35 -28.79 -8.42
CA ILE A 457 -2.01 -28.60 -9.84
C ILE A 457 -0.60 -28.05 -10.08
N GLN A 458 0.27 -28.06 -9.06
CA GLN A 458 1.65 -27.56 -9.11
C GLN A 458 2.57 -28.27 -10.11
N LYS A 459 2.14 -29.40 -10.68
CA LYS A 459 2.87 -30.15 -11.71
C LYS A 459 2.32 -29.96 -13.12
N GLN A 460 1.27 -29.17 -13.29
CA GLN A 460 0.68 -28.91 -14.60
C GLN A 460 1.55 -27.93 -15.38
N GLU A 461 1.71 -28.17 -16.68
CA GLU A 461 2.46 -27.27 -17.57
C GLU A 461 1.68 -26.00 -17.91
N GLU A 462 0.35 -26.06 -17.81
CA GLU A 462 -0.56 -24.97 -18.11
C GLU A 462 -1.51 -24.70 -16.93
N VAL A 463 -1.84 -23.43 -16.71
CA VAL A 463 -2.82 -22.99 -15.71
C VAL A 463 -3.80 -21.99 -16.35
N VAL A 464 -5.05 -22.03 -15.92
CA VAL A 464 -6.07 -21.05 -16.35
C VAL A 464 -6.13 -19.93 -15.32
N ILE A 465 -5.89 -18.70 -15.75
CA ILE A 465 -6.04 -17.51 -14.92
C ILE A 465 -7.35 -16.81 -15.29
N SER A 466 -8.29 -16.80 -14.35
CA SER A 466 -9.58 -16.11 -14.47
C SER A 466 -9.50 -14.73 -13.86
N LEU A 467 -9.76 -13.69 -14.66
CA LEU A 467 -9.79 -12.31 -14.20
C LEU A 467 -11.23 -11.82 -14.15
N VAL A 468 -11.70 -11.52 -12.94
CA VAL A 468 -13.09 -11.12 -12.70
C VAL A 468 -13.13 -9.62 -12.40
N VAL A 469 -13.72 -8.85 -13.30
CA VAL A 469 -13.92 -7.42 -13.12
C VAL A 469 -15.31 -7.20 -12.52
N THR A 470 -15.39 -6.59 -11.34
CA THR A 470 -16.68 -6.17 -10.77
C THR A 470 -17.32 -5.12 -11.68
N LYS A 471 -18.63 -5.26 -11.92
CA LYS A 471 -19.40 -4.40 -12.83
C LYS A 471 -19.12 -2.92 -12.55
N SER A 472 -18.41 -2.28 -13.47
CA SER A 472 -18.12 -0.85 -13.44
C SER A 472 -18.44 -0.27 -14.82
N ASN A 473 -18.68 1.04 -14.87
CA ASN A 473 -18.87 1.75 -16.15
C ASN A 473 -17.53 2.03 -16.85
N THR A 474 -16.43 1.41 -16.41
CA THR A 474 -15.07 1.70 -16.84
C THR A 474 -14.46 0.48 -17.54
N THR A 475 -13.79 0.71 -18.66
CA THR A 475 -13.03 -0.33 -19.36
C THR A 475 -11.68 -0.53 -18.68
N VAL A 476 -11.37 -1.76 -18.29
CA VAL A 476 -10.02 -2.17 -17.85
C VAL A 476 -9.38 -2.94 -19.00
N THR A 477 -8.20 -2.51 -19.43
CA THR A 477 -7.40 -3.23 -20.44
C THR A 477 -6.21 -3.88 -19.76
N ILE A 478 -5.88 -5.10 -20.17
CA ILE A 478 -4.72 -5.85 -19.69
C ILE A 478 -3.73 -5.91 -20.84
N GLU A 479 -2.64 -5.15 -20.72
CA GLU A 479 -1.60 -5.05 -21.74
C GLU A 479 -0.73 -6.31 -21.80
N GLY A 480 -0.64 -7.06 -20.70
CA GLY A 480 0.12 -8.30 -20.65
C GLY A 480 -0.14 -9.10 -19.39
N LEU A 481 0.08 -10.41 -19.50
CA LEU A 481 0.08 -11.36 -18.39
C LEU A 481 1.26 -12.31 -18.60
N LYS A 482 2.04 -12.54 -17.54
CA LYS A 482 3.14 -13.50 -17.53
C LYS A 482 3.26 -14.19 -16.17
N ILE A 483 3.81 -15.39 -16.18
CA ILE A 483 4.23 -16.12 -14.98
C ILE A 483 5.76 -16.12 -15.00
N ASP A 484 6.37 -15.50 -14.00
CA ASP A 484 7.82 -15.53 -13.80
C ASP A 484 8.17 -16.53 -12.70
N TYR A 485 9.32 -17.19 -12.83
CA TYR A 485 9.89 -18.02 -11.78
C TYR A 485 11.01 -17.22 -11.13
N GLU A 486 10.83 -16.88 -9.87
CA GLU A 486 11.84 -16.19 -9.08
C GLU A 486 12.42 -17.16 -8.07
N ASP A 487 13.75 -17.21 -8.01
CA ASP A 487 14.44 -17.92 -6.93
C ASP A 487 14.11 -17.18 -5.61
N GLN A 488 13.59 -17.93 -4.64
CA GLN A 488 13.24 -17.41 -3.32
C GLN A 488 14.48 -17.05 -2.49
#